data_AF-Q6NB07-F1
#
_entry.id   AF-Q6NB07-F1
#
_cell.length_a   1.000
_cell.length_b   1.000
_cell.length_c   1.000
_cell.angle_alpha   90.00
_cell.angle_beta   90.00
_cell.angle_gamma   90.00
#
_symmetry.space_group_name_H-M   'P 1'
#
loop_
_entity.id
_entity.type
_entity.pdbx_description
1 polymer ?
#
loop_
_entity_poly.entity_id
_entity_poly.type
_entity_poly.pdbx_seq_one_letter_code
_entity_poly.pdbx_strand_id
1 'polypeptide(L)'
;MLCIRLAACAAVMINLSGLVLSATPAAAAPWRADEGNTRGWMLMSPQERIEHQGRVRGFTDYTACEAYRAEHHALMVQRARERGLDLPHGGRDFCDHLKSGRD
;
A
#
# COMPACT_ATOMS: atom_id res chain seq x y z
N MET A 1 -20.24 -24.33 69.94
CA MET A 1 -21.09 -24.32 68.74
C MET A 1 -20.24 -23.97 67.54
N LEU A 2 -19.68 -25.00 66.90
CA LEU A 2 -18.80 -24.90 65.75
C LEU A 2 -19.51 -25.64 64.62
N CYS A 3 -20.15 -24.91 63.70
CA CYS A 3 -20.77 -25.49 62.52
C CYS A 3 -20.09 -24.94 61.27
N ILE A 4 -19.26 -25.82 60.73
CA ILE A 4 -18.41 -25.74 59.55
C ILE A 4 -19.26 -25.44 58.31
N ARG A 5 -18.85 -24.47 57.49
CA ARG A 5 -19.41 -24.28 56.15
C ARG A 5 -18.83 -25.34 55.21
N LEU A 6 -19.64 -26.34 54.88
CA LEU A 6 -19.34 -27.35 53.87
C LEU A 6 -20.34 -27.24 52.71
N ALA A 7 -19.76 -27.00 51.54
CA ALA A 7 -20.10 -27.56 50.24
C ALA A 7 -21.56 -27.51 49.75
N ALA A 8 -21.78 -26.95 48.56
CA ALA A 8 -21.98 -27.78 47.36
C ALA A 8 -22.35 -26.97 46.11
N CYS A 9 -21.63 -27.30 45.03
CA CYS A 9 -22.12 -27.53 43.68
C CYS A 9 -22.53 -26.37 42.75
N ALA A 10 -21.78 -26.31 41.65
CA ALA A 10 -22.17 -25.95 40.27
C ALA A 10 -22.59 -24.48 40.04
N ALA A 11 -21.98 -23.71 39.15
CA ALA A 11 -21.39 -24.09 37.87
C ALA A 11 -20.28 -23.08 37.53
N VAL A 12 -19.08 -23.59 37.28
CA VAL A 12 -18.09 -22.85 36.48
C VAL A 12 -18.65 -22.85 35.07
N MET A 13 -19.42 -21.82 34.72
CA MET A 13 -19.87 -21.57 33.36
C MET A 13 -18.65 -21.16 32.54
N ILE A 14 -17.91 -22.16 32.05
CA ILE A 14 -16.95 -21.99 30.96
C ILE A 14 -17.80 -21.63 29.74
N ASN A 15 -18.07 -20.35 29.56
CA ASN A 15 -18.60 -19.84 28.31
C ASN A 15 -17.50 -20.04 27.26
N LEU A 16 -17.60 -21.15 26.53
CA LEU A 16 -16.85 -21.40 25.32
C LEU A 16 -17.42 -20.47 24.24
N SER A 17 -17.19 -19.16 24.41
CA SER A 17 -17.49 -18.16 23.39
C SER A 17 -16.56 -18.44 22.21
N GLY A 18 -17.10 -19.13 21.20
CA GLY A 18 -16.40 -19.40 19.96
C GLY A 18 -15.85 -18.10 19.39
N LEU A 19 -14.55 -18.06 19.14
CA LEU A 19 -13.91 -16.99 18.41
C LEU A 19 -14.43 -17.03 16.96
N VAL A 20 -15.49 -16.26 16.69
CA VAL A 20 -15.96 -16.04 15.32
C VAL A 20 -14.90 -15.16 14.64
N LEU A 21 -14.06 -15.78 13.81
CA LEU A 21 -13.10 -15.07 12.97
C LEU A 21 -13.88 -14.40 11.83
N SER A 22 -14.38 -13.19 12.08
CA SER A 22 -14.95 -12.34 11.03
C SER A 22 -13.80 -11.94 10.09
N ALA A 23 -13.69 -12.61 8.95
CA ALA A 23 -12.83 -12.17 7.86
C ALA A 23 -13.41 -10.86 7.31
N THR A 24 -12.78 -9.73 7.65
CA THR A 24 -13.09 -8.47 6.97
C THR A 24 -12.73 -8.63 5.50
N PRO A 25 -13.63 -8.31 4.56
CA PRO A 25 -13.25 -8.28 3.16
C PRO A 25 -12.12 -7.28 3.01
N ALA A 26 -10.97 -7.73 2.52
CA ALA A 26 -9.86 -6.85 2.19
C ALA A 26 -10.31 -5.97 1.03
N ALA A 27 -10.75 -4.75 1.34
CA ALA A 27 -10.90 -3.72 0.32
C ALA A 27 -9.55 -3.60 -0.40
N ALA A 28 -9.57 -3.52 -1.73
CA ALA A 28 -8.35 -3.29 -2.51
C ALA A 28 -7.63 -2.08 -1.93
N ALA A 29 -6.37 -2.26 -1.53
CA ALA A 29 -5.61 -1.19 -0.93
C ALA A 29 -5.56 0.00 -1.90
N PRO A 30 -5.64 1.27 -1.42
CA PRO A 30 -5.54 2.43 -2.28
C PRO A 30 -4.26 2.35 -3.11
N TRP A 31 -4.34 2.65 -4.41
CA TRP A 31 -3.20 2.61 -5.32
C TRP A 31 -1.98 3.35 -4.75
N ARG A 32 -0.79 2.77 -4.91
CA ARG A 32 0.47 3.28 -4.37
C ARG A 32 1.54 3.28 -5.44
N ALA A 33 2.29 4.39 -5.52
CA ALA A 33 3.58 4.39 -6.18
C ALA A 33 4.64 3.71 -5.29
N ASP A 34 5.41 2.80 -5.86
CA ASP A 34 6.47 2.02 -5.23
C ASP A 34 7.58 1.64 -6.24
N GLU A 35 8.59 0.92 -5.78
CA GLU A 35 9.71 0.48 -6.61
C GLU A 35 9.33 -0.41 -7.81
N GLY A 36 8.18 -1.10 -7.74
CA GLY A 36 7.69 -1.98 -8.78
C GLY A 36 6.85 -1.30 -9.86
N ASN A 37 6.42 -0.04 -9.66
CA ASN A 37 5.68 0.74 -10.65
C ASN A 37 6.23 2.15 -10.91
N THR A 38 7.23 2.61 -10.15
CA THR A 38 7.92 3.88 -10.39
C THR A 38 9.34 3.64 -10.87
N ARG A 39 9.60 3.97 -12.14
CA ARG A 39 10.95 3.95 -12.70
C ARG A 39 11.85 4.93 -11.96
N GLY A 40 13.05 4.48 -11.60
CA GLY A 40 14.04 5.30 -10.90
C GLY A 40 13.77 5.52 -9.42
N TRP A 41 12.88 4.73 -8.79
CA TRP A 41 12.57 4.83 -7.36
C TRP A 41 13.81 4.92 -6.44
N MET A 42 14.84 4.13 -6.73
CA MET A 42 16.11 4.13 -5.99
C MET A 42 16.93 5.42 -6.12
N LEU A 43 16.65 6.24 -7.14
CA LEU A 43 17.29 7.53 -7.39
C LEU A 43 16.55 8.71 -6.75
N MET A 44 15.40 8.44 -6.13
CA MET A 44 14.61 9.43 -5.38
C MET A 44 15.00 9.44 -3.90
N SER A 45 15.02 10.61 -3.30
CA SER A 45 15.11 10.76 -1.85
C SER A 45 13.83 10.26 -1.15
N PRO A 46 13.89 9.98 0.16
CA PRO A 46 12.70 9.61 0.92
C PRO A 46 11.57 10.66 0.84
N GLN A 47 11.93 11.95 0.87
CA GLN A 47 10.96 13.04 0.78
C GLN A 47 10.29 13.09 -0.60
N GLU A 48 11.08 12.97 -1.68
CA GLU A 48 10.55 12.94 -3.05
C GLU A 48 9.63 11.74 -3.28
N ARG A 49 9.88 10.60 -2.62
CA ARG A 49 8.98 9.43 -2.69
C ARG A 49 7.62 9.72 -2.07
N ILE A 50 7.58 10.44 -0.96
CA ILE A 50 6.32 10.84 -0.30
C ILE A 50 5.54 11.78 -1.23
N GLU A 51 6.21 12.79 -1.79
CA GLU A 51 5.60 13.76 -2.69
C GLU A 51 5.12 13.10 -3.99
N HIS A 52 5.91 12.19 -4.56
CA HIS A 52 5.54 11.41 -5.73
C HIS A 52 4.32 10.52 -5.46
N GLN A 53 4.27 9.84 -4.30
CA GLN A 53 3.08 9.08 -3.90
C GLN A 53 1.84 9.98 -3.79
N GLY A 54 1.97 11.18 -3.23
CA GLY A 54 0.89 12.16 -3.16
C GLY A 54 0.42 12.59 -4.56
N ARG A 55 1.35 12.93 -5.45
CA ARG A 55 1.07 13.29 -6.84
C ARG A 55 0.36 12.16 -7.59
N VAL A 56 0.90 10.94 -7.53
CA VAL A 56 0.34 9.77 -8.22
C VAL A 56 -1.09 9.47 -7.77
N ARG A 57 -1.37 9.50 -6.46
CA ARG A 57 -2.73 9.29 -5.93
C ARG A 57 -3.70 10.41 -6.29
N GLY A 58 -3.20 11.59 -6.62
CA GLY A 58 -4.01 12.76 -6.96
C GLY A 58 -4.48 12.77 -8.41
N PHE A 59 -3.90 11.95 -9.29
CA PHE A 59 -4.35 11.92 -10.69
C PHE A 59 -5.69 11.20 -10.83
N THR A 60 -6.60 11.84 -11.54
CA THR A 60 -7.88 11.27 -12.00
C THR A 60 -7.92 11.14 -13.52
N ASP A 61 -7.07 11.89 -14.24
CA ASP A 61 -6.95 11.84 -15.69
C ASP A 61 -5.68 11.09 -16.10
N TYR A 62 -5.85 10.15 -17.03
CA TYR A 62 -4.76 9.34 -17.57
C TYR A 62 -3.74 10.20 -18.32
N THR A 63 -4.19 11.16 -19.11
CA THR A 63 -3.29 11.99 -19.95
C THR A 63 -2.37 12.85 -19.08
N ALA A 64 -2.92 13.47 -18.03
CA ALA A 64 -2.16 14.23 -17.06
C ALA A 64 -1.16 13.34 -16.29
N CYS A 65 -1.58 12.14 -15.90
CA CYS A 65 -0.68 11.17 -15.26
C CYS A 65 0.48 10.78 -16.19
N GLU A 66 0.19 10.51 -17.46
CA GLU A 66 1.20 10.14 -18.46
C GLU A 66 2.21 11.26 -18.73
N ALA A 67 1.75 12.50 -18.81
CA ALA A 67 2.63 13.65 -18.95
C ALA A 67 3.60 13.74 -17.75
N TYR A 68 3.06 13.63 -16.53
CA TYR A 68 3.88 13.61 -15.32
C TYR A 68 4.85 12.43 -15.28
N ARG A 69 4.42 11.24 -15.72
CA ARG A 69 5.27 10.06 -15.81
C ARG A 69 6.44 10.25 -16.77
N ALA A 70 6.20 10.85 -17.93
CA ALA A 70 7.25 11.12 -18.90
C ALA A 70 8.29 12.11 -18.35
N GLU A 71 7.84 13.20 -17.72
CA GLU A 71 8.71 14.17 -17.05
C GLU A 71 9.53 13.53 -15.93
N HIS A 72 8.86 12.76 -15.07
CA HIS A 72 9.51 12.04 -13.98
C HIS A 72 10.55 11.05 -14.50
N HIS A 73 10.22 10.31 -15.56
CA HIS A 73 11.15 9.37 -16.19
C HIS A 73 12.38 10.08 -16.76
N ALA A 74 12.21 11.22 -17.44
CA ALA A 74 13.32 12.02 -17.95
C ALA A 74 14.26 12.48 -16.83
N LEU A 75 13.71 12.94 -15.70
CA LEU A 75 14.49 13.30 -14.51
C LEU A 75 15.27 12.10 -13.96
N MET A 76 14.66 10.91 -13.90
CA MET A 76 15.34 9.70 -13.43
C MET A 76 16.44 9.24 -14.39
N VAL A 77 16.23 9.37 -15.71
CA VAL A 77 17.26 9.12 -16.71
C VAL A 77 18.44 10.07 -16.53
N GLN A 78 18.19 11.36 -16.29
CA GLN A 78 19.26 12.32 -16.02
C GLN A 78 20.07 11.91 -14.78
N ARG A 79 19.40 11.64 -13.65
CA ARG A 79 20.07 11.23 -12.40
C ARG A 79 20.85 9.94 -12.54
N ALA A 80 20.34 8.98 -13.32
CA ALA A 80 21.04 7.72 -13.59
C ALA A 80 22.34 8.00 -14.35
N ARG A 81 22.30 8.82 -15.41
CA ARG A 81 23.47 9.22 -16.21
C ARG A 81 24.52 9.94 -15.37
N GLU A 82 24.10 10.88 -14.51
CA GLU A 82 25.01 11.60 -13.61
C GLU A 82 25.76 10.68 -12.64
N ARG A 83 25.21 9.49 -12.35
CA ARG A 83 25.81 8.48 -11.46
C ARG A 83 26.49 7.34 -12.22
N GLY A 84 26.54 7.38 -13.55
CA GLY A 84 27.06 6.28 -14.37
C GLY A 84 26.24 4.99 -14.26
N LEU A 85 24.95 5.11 -13.97
CA LEU A 85 24.02 4.00 -13.86
C LEU A 85 23.12 3.93 -15.09
N ASP A 86 22.74 2.72 -15.48
CA ASP A 86 21.67 2.51 -16.45
C ASP A 86 20.33 2.38 -15.73
N LEU A 87 19.31 3.08 -16.25
CA LEU A 87 17.96 2.98 -15.70
C LEU A 87 17.25 1.75 -16.27
N PRO A 88 16.82 0.77 -15.44
CA PRO A 88 16.16 -0.42 -15.94
C PRO A 88 14.94 -0.11 -16.81
N HIS A 89 14.80 -0.87 -17.89
CA HIS A 89 13.62 -0.81 -18.75
C HIS A 89 12.55 -1.79 -18.26
N GLY A 90 11.27 -1.42 -18.44
CA GLY A 90 10.13 -2.26 -18.03
C GLY A 90 9.51 -1.86 -16.70
N GLY A 91 8.74 -2.79 -16.11
CA GLY A 91 7.94 -2.55 -14.91
C GLY A 91 6.48 -2.16 -15.22
N ARG A 92 5.62 -2.23 -14.19
CA ARG A 92 4.23 -1.78 -14.29
C ARG A 92 4.18 -0.26 -14.41
N ASP A 93 3.17 0.27 -15.07
CA ASP A 93 2.96 1.70 -15.13
C ASP A 93 2.12 2.19 -13.95
N PHE A 94 2.59 3.19 -13.22
CA PHE A 94 1.77 3.77 -12.15
C PHE A 94 0.50 4.47 -12.67
N CYS A 95 0.40 4.79 -13.96
CA CYS A 95 -0.79 5.38 -14.57
C CYS A 95 -1.81 4.33 -15.08
N ASP A 96 -1.45 3.04 -15.15
CA ASP A 96 -2.31 2.00 -15.73
C ASP A 96 -3.66 1.86 -14.98
N HIS A 97 -3.68 2.12 -13.67
CA HIS A 97 -4.89 2.06 -12.85
C HIS A 97 -5.99 3.05 -13.29
N LEU A 98 -5.65 4.11 -14.04
CA LEU A 98 -6.59 5.09 -14.55
C LEU A 98 -7.25 4.65 -15.87
N LYS A 99 -6.72 3.62 -16.53
CA LYS A 99 -7.31 3.07 -17.76
C LYS A 99 -8.60 2.28 -17.47
N SER A 100 -8.66 1.63 -16.32
CA SER A 100 -9.79 0.77 -15.90
C SER A 100 -10.91 1.50 -15.16
N GLY A 101 -10.78 2.81 -14.91
CA GLY A 101 -11.81 3.65 -14.28
C GLY A 101 -12.67 4.42 -15.28
N ARG A 102 -12.55 4.12 -16.57
CA ARG A 102 -13.26 4.76 -17.68
C ARG A 102 -14.31 3.80 -18.24
N ASP A 103 -15.26 3.42 -17.38
CA ASP A 103 -16.47 2.66 -17.73
C ASP A 103 -17.71 3.50 -17.40
#